data_AF-A0A1F9M526-F1
#
_entry.id   AF-A0A1F9M526-F1
#
_cell.length_a   1.000
_cell.length_b   1.000
_cell.length_c   1.000
_cell.angle_alpha   90.00
_cell.angle_beta   90.00
_cell.angle_gamma   90.00
#
_symmetry.space_group_name_H-M   'P 1'
#
loop_
_entity.id
_entity.type
_entity.pdbx_description
1 polymer ?
#
loop_
_entity_poly.entity_id
_entity_poly.type
_entity_poly.pdbx_seq_one_letter_code
_entity_poly.pdbx_strand_id
1 'polypeptide(L)'
;MLFFIPLLIATGFALSCTTTKEQAEKNAAASTAVQLKTAKTETVEAFKATQDYTFSQRADFVARMKTELAETQDKLHQITLKIEASNAATKADAKEKLEVVRRNYSRAKQELEQAESASETTWENIKSGIKKSHSELKESFEHMRQWLSDKIEP
;
A
#
# COMPACT_ATOMS: atom_id res chain seq x y z
N MET A 1 1.11 69.63 -24.22
CA MET A 1 2.08 69.26 -25.28
C MET A 1 2.31 67.75 -25.10
N LEU A 2 1.68 66.82 -25.83
CA LEU A 2 1.90 66.45 -27.24
C LEU A 2 3.41 66.42 -27.55
N PHE A 3 4.05 65.34 -27.99
CA PHE A 3 3.65 64.35 -29.01
C PHE A 3 4.73 63.23 -29.08
N PHE A 4 4.41 62.12 -29.77
CA PHE A 4 5.31 61.13 -30.41
C PHE A 4 5.58 59.75 -29.75
N ILE A 5 4.80 58.78 -30.25
CA ILE A 5 5.14 57.36 -30.42
C ILE A 5 5.88 57.20 -31.76
N PRO A 6 6.89 56.32 -31.84
CA PRO A 6 6.93 55.27 -32.87
C PRO A 6 7.26 53.90 -32.22
N LEU A 7 6.49 52.83 -32.42
CA LEU A 7 6.32 51.97 -33.61
C LEU A 7 7.61 51.22 -34.06
N LEU A 8 7.49 49.87 -34.09
CA LEU A 8 8.36 48.82 -34.69
C LEU A 8 9.66 48.52 -33.91
N ILE A 9 10.04 47.26 -33.61
CA ILE A 9 10.22 46.11 -34.51
C ILE A 9 9.95 44.79 -33.77
N ALA A 10 9.21 43.89 -34.43
CA ALA A 10 9.10 42.48 -34.08
C ALA A 10 10.38 41.73 -34.48
N THR A 11 10.99 41.02 -33.54
CA THR A 11 11.93 39.91 -33.82
C THR A 11 11.39 38.65 -33.20
N GLY A 12 10.94 37.72 -34.05
CA GLY A 12 10.50 36.40 -33.64
C GLY A 12 11.65 35.59 -33.07
N PHE A 13 11.44 35.04 -31.87
CA PHE A 13 12.13 33.84 -31.42
C PHE A 13 11.20 32.64 -31.67
N ALA A 14 11.37 32.04 -32.84
CA ALA A 14 10.96 30.67 -33.07
C ALA A 14 12.09 29.77 -32.57
N LEU A 15 11.82 28.98 -31.54
CA LEU A 15 12.39 27.69 -31.12
C LEU A 15 11.66 27.38 -29.78
N SER A 16 10.42 26.90 -29.88
CA SER A 16 10.08 25.48 -29.72
C SER A 16 10.52 24.92 -28.36
N CYS A 17 9.53 24.70 -27.51
CA CYS A 17 9.53 24.04 -26.20
C CYS A 17 10.64 23.03 -25.95
N THR A 18 11.44 23.19 -24.89
CA THR A 18 11.92 22.09 -24.03
C THR A 18 12.58 22.61 -22.74
N THR A 19 11.83 23.18 -21.79
CA THR A 19 12.28 23.26 -20.39
C THR A 19 11.08 23.31 -19.45
N THR A 20 10.18 22.32 -19.53
CA THR A 20 9.07 22.19 -18.55
C THR A 20 8.53 20.77 -18.46
N LYS A 21 9.37 19.75 -18.66
CA LYS A 21 9.00 18.34 -18.38
C LYS A 21 9.93 17.62 -17.41
N GLU A 22 11.22 17.99 -17.37
CA GLU A 22 12.21 17.25 -16.58
C GLU A 22 12.16 17.51 -15.05
N GLN A 23 11.61 18.64 -14.60
CA GLN A 23 11.49 18.95 -13.17
C GLN A 23 10.13 18.55 -12.55
N ALA A 24 9.14 18.19 -13.36
CA ALA A 24 7.84 17.71 -12.86
C ALA A 24 7.89 16.21 -12.50
N GLU A 25 8.63 15.39 -13.24
CA GLU A 25 8.75 13.95 -12.95
C GLU A 25 9.65 13.65 -11.75
N LYS A 26 10.74 14.40 -11.56
CA LYS A 26 11.65 14.16 -10.41
C LYS A 26 11.00 14.53 -9.07
N ASN A 27 10.14 15.55 -9.06
CA ASN A 27 9.37 15.94 -7.87
C ASN A 27 8.12 15.07 -7.66
N ALA A 28 7.50 14.53 -8.72
CA ALA A 28 6.40 13.58 -8.58
C ALA A 28 6.89 12.19 -8.11
N ALA A 29 8.03 11.71 -8.61
CA ALA A 29 8.63 10.46 -8.16
C ALA A 29 9.22 10.58 -6.74
N ALA A 30 9.86 11.71 -6.40
CA ALA A 30 10.31 11.98 -5.04
C ALA A 30 9.12 12.19 -4.08
N SER A 31 8.07 12.90 -4.49
CA SER A 31 6.82 13.03 -3.74
C SER A 31 6.18 11.66 -3.50
N THR A 32 6.05 10.81 -4.52
CA THR A 32 5.39 9.50 -4.36
C THR A 32 6.25 8.52 -3.54
N ALA A 33 7.57 8.56 -3.67
CA ALA A 33 8.48 7.76 -2.86
C ALA A 33 8.60 8.27 -1.41
N VAL A 34 8.50 9.59 -1.20
CA VAL A 34 8.42 10.21 0.13
C VAL A 34 7.07 9.93 0.75
N GLN A 35 5.95 10.07 0.04
CA GLN A 35 4.60 9.76 0.49
C GLN A 35 4.44 8.27 0.80
N LEU A 36 5.06 7.37 0.02
CA LEU A 36 5.09 5.93 0.31
C LEU A 36 6.00 5.61 1.49
N LYS A 37 7.12 6.32 1.69
CA LYS A 37 7.97 6.19 2.88
C LYS A 37 7.30 6.77 4.13
N THR A 38 6.61 7.91 4.03
CA THR A 38 5.86 8.55 5.11
C THR A 38 4.62 7.73 5.46
N ALA A 39 3.84 7.24 4.49
CA ALA A 39 2.74 6.31 4.74
C ALA A 39 3.25 4.98 5.33
N LYS A 40 4.35 4.41 4.82
CA LYS A 40 4.97 3.20 5.40
C LYS A 40 5.50 3.46 6.82
N THR A 41 5.90 4.70 7.14
CA THR A 41 6.38 5.08 8.47
C THR A 41 5.19 5.31 9.39
N GLU A 42 4.16 6.04 8.99
CA GLU A 42 2.95 6.29 9.79
C GLU A 42 2.12 5.02 10.06
N THR A 43 1.99 4.11 9.08
CA THR A 43 1.31 2.81 9.32
C THR A 43 2.15 1.87 10.19
N VAL A 44 3.50 1.95 10.12
CA VAL A 44 4.39 1.16 11.00
C VAL A 44 4.52 1.79 12.40
N GLU A 45 4.45 3.11 12.52
CA GLU A 45 4.45 3.87 13.77
C GLU A 45 3.12 3.71 14.50
N ALA A 46 1.98 3.74 13.78
CA ALA A 46 0.68 3.39 14.33
C ALA A 46 0.72 1.95 14.87
N PHE A 47 1.28 0.99 14.12
CA PHE A 47 1.44 -0.39 14.56
C PHE A 47 2.49 -0.58 15.68
N LYS A 48 3.54 0.25 15.76
CA LYS A 48 4.48 0.23 16.88
C LYS A 48 3.87 0.82 18.15
N ALA A 49 3.05 1.85 18.03
CA ALA A 49 2.23 2.38 19.12
C ALA A 49 1.10 1.40 19.56
N THR A 50 0.75 0.41 18.72
CA THR A 50 -0.25 -0.62 19.04
C THR A 50 0.25 -1.79 19.92
N GLN A 51 1.54 -1.85 20.31
CA GLN A 51 2.03 -2.98 21.13
C GLN A 51 1.52 -3.00 22.58
N ASP A 52 1.00 -1.87 23.08
CA ASP A 52 0.51 -1.73 24.45
C ASP A 52 -1.02 -1.63 24.56
N TYR A 53 -1.77 -2.26 23.63
CA TYR A 53 -3.23 -2.33 23.83
C TYR A 53 -3.56 -3.18 25.05
N THR A 54 -4.22 -2.54 26.01
CA THR A 54 -4.80 -3.19 27.18
C THR A 54 -6.09 -3.92 26.80
N PHE A 55 -6.55 -4.82 27.66
CA PHE A 55 -7.81 -5.54 27.43
C PHE A 55 -9.00 -4.59 27.27
N SER A 56 -9.02 -3.44 27.98
CA SER A 56 -10.09 -2.45 27.86
C SER A 56 -10.18 -1.82 26.46
N GLN A 57 -9.08 -1.81 25.70
CA GLN A 57 -9.00 -1.25 24.34
C GLN A 57 -9.21 -2.31 23.25
N ARG A 58 -9.47 -3.57 23.62
CA ARG A 58 -9.61 -4.71 22.72
C ARG A 58 -10.64 -4.47 21.62
N ALA A 59 -11.80 -3.90 21.94
CA ALA A 59 -12.86 -3.67 20.97
C ALA A 59 -12.40 -2.70 19.85
N ASP A 60 -11.77 -1.59 20.22
CA ASP A 60 -11.27 -0.59 19.28
C ASP A 60 -10.09 -1.12 18.45
N PHE A 61 -9.25 -1.96 19.06
CA PHE A 61 -8.21 -2.68 18.33
C PHE A 61 -8.82 -3.64 17.30
N VAL A 62 -9.78 -4.47 17.71
CA VAL A 62 -10.43 -5.43 16.82
C VAL A 62 -11.11 -4.73 15.65
N ALA A 63 -11.82 -3.63 15.90
CA ALA A 63 -12.49 -2.86 14.86
C ALA A 63 -11.52 -2.30 13.81
N ARG A 64 -10.38 -1.73 14.24
CA ARG A 64 -9.36 -1.21 13.32
C ARG A 64 -8.72 -2.30 12.50
N MET A 65 -8.30 -3.40 13.13
CA MET A 65 -7.71 -4.53 12.42
C MET A 65 -8.71 -5.18 11.42
N LYS A 66 -10.01 -5.20 11.74
CA LYS A 66 -11.04 -5.68 10.81
C LYS A 66 -11.13 -4.78 9.57
N THR A 67 -11.00 -3.47 9.76
CA THR A 67 -10.96 -2.48 8.68
C THR A 67 -9.73 -2.70 7.80
N GLU A 68 -8.55 -2.83 8.40
CA GLU A 68 -7.30 -3.10 7.66
C GLU A 68 -7.35 -4.44 6.89
N LEU A 69 -7.94 -5.49 7.47
CA LEU A 69 -8.15 -6.76 6.77
C LEU A 69 -9.13 -6.62 5.60
N ALA A 70 -10.21 -5.84 5.74
CA ALA A 70 -11.14 -5.61 4.64
C ALA A 70 -10.45 -4.90 3.46
N GLU A 71 -9.67 -3.85 3.72
CA GLU A 71 -8.87 -3.19 2.67
C GLU A 71 -7.86 -4.14 2.02
N THR A 72 -7.27 -5.02 2.82
CA THR A 72 -6.33 -6.04 2.35
C THR A 72 -7.02 -7.07 1.46
N GLN A 73 -8.25 -7.47 1.79
CA GLN A 73 -9.06 -8.36 0.96
C GLN A 73 -9.34 -7.74 -0.41
N ASP A 74 -9.69 -6.45 -0.45
CA ASP A 74 -9.92 -5.75 -1.71
C ASP A 74 -8.65 -5.71 -2.57
N LYS A 75 -7.49 -5.43 -1.97
CA LYS A 75 -6.19 -5.50 -2.66
C LYS A 75 -5.89 -6.91 -3.18
N LEU A 76 -6.18 -7.97 -2.41
CA LEU A 76 -6.04 -9.36 -2.85
C LEU A 76 -6.91 -9.67 -4.07
N HIS A 77 -8.15 -9.17 -4.06
CA HIS A 77 -9.09 -9.34 -5.16
C HIS A 77 -8.57 -8.65 -6.42
N GLN A 78 -8.10 -7.41 -6.33
CA GLN A 78 -7.50 -6.70 -7.46
C GLN A 78 -6.28 -7.42 -8.04
N ILE A 79 -5.39 -7.94 -7.18
CA ILE A 79 -4.25 -8.75 -7.60
C ILE A 79 -4.71 -10.02 -8.32
N THR A 80 -5.71 -10.72 -7.77
CA THR A 80 -6.26 -11.94 -8.36
C THR A 80 -6.83 -11.66 -9.75
N LEU A 81 -7.58 -10.57 -9.92
CA LEU A 81 -8.10 -10.16 -11.23
C LEU A 81 -7.00 -9.88 -12.25
N LYS A 82 -5.91 -9.19 -11.86
CA LYS A 82 -4.76 -8.94 -12.75
C LYS A 82 -4.08 -10.24 -13.19
N ILE A 83 -3.91 -11.19 -12.27
CA ILE A 83 -3.37 -12.52 -12.58
C ILE A 83 -4.32 -13.27 -13.51
N GLU A 84 -5.63 -13.22 -13.28
CA GLU A 84 -6.62 -13.88 -14.15
C GLU A 84 -6.73 -13.24 -15.55
N ALA A 85 -6.36 -11.97 -15.70
CA ALA A 85 -6.25 -11.32 -17.01
C ALA A 85 -4.92 -11.63 -17.73
N SER A 86 -3.94 -12.25 -17.04
CA SER A 86 -2.62 -12.56 -17.59
C SER A 86 -2.60 -13.86 -18.40
N ASN A 87 -1.49 -14.12 -19.10
CA ASN A 87 -1.30 -15.35 -19.87
C ASN A 87 -1.23 -16.61 -18.97
N ALA A 88 -1.36 -17.79 -19.59
CA ALA A 88 -1.40 -19.07 -18.87
C ALA A 88 -0.15 -19.37 -18.04
N ALA A 89 1.04 -18.95 -18.48
CA ALA A 89 2.28 -19.14 -17.74
C ALA A 89 2.29 -18.30 -16.45
N THR A 90 1.93 -17.02 -16.54
CA THR A 90 1.81 -16.14 -15.37
C THR A 90 0.79 -16.66 -14.36
N LYS A 91 -0.35 -17.17 -14.82
CA LYS A 91 -1.36 -17.79 -13.94
C LYS A 91 -0.81 -19.01 -13.19
N ALA A 92 -0.08 -19.88 -13.90
CA ALA A 92 0.52 -21.07 -13.31
C ALA A 92 1.55 -20.70 -12.24
N ASP A 93 2.45 -19.75 -12.54
CA ASP A 93 3.47 -19.25 -11.60
C ASP A 93 2.84 -18.55 -10.38
N ALA A 94 1.71 -17.86 -10.56
CA ALA A 94 1.03 -17.12 -9.51
C ALA A 94 0.31 -18.02 -8.49
N LYS A 95 -0.08 -19.24 -8.88
CA LYS A 95 -1.00 -20.09 -8.10
C LYS A 95 -0.49 -20.31 -6.68
N GLU A 96 0.74 -20.77 -6.51
CA GLU A 96 1.31 -21.02 -5.19
C GLU A 96 1.41 -19.74 -4.35
N LYS A 97 1.81 -18.62 -4.97
CA LYS A 97 1.97 -17.33 -4.30
C LYS A 97 0.64 -16.79 -3.80
N LEU A 98 -0.41 -16.88 -4.62
CA LEU A 98 -1.77 -16.50 -4.24
C LEU A 98 -2.27 -17.34 -3.07
N GLU A 99 -1.99 -18.64 -3.09
CA GLU A 99 -2.38 -19.53 -1.99
C GLU A 99 -1.66 -19.19 -0.68
N VAL A 100 -0.38 -18.80 -0.71
CA VAL A 100 0.32 -18.32 0.50
C VAL A 100 -0.35 -17.07 1.07
N VAL A 101 -0.67 -16.09 0.21
CA VAL A 101 -1.34 -14.85 0.65
C VAL A 101 -2.73 -15.14 1.22
N ARG A 102 -3.52 -15.99 0.55
CA ARG A 102 -4.86 -16.41 1.01
C ARG A 102 -4.80 -17.11 2.36
N ARG A 103 -3.85 -18.04 2.56
CA ARG A 103 -3.68 -18.73 3.86
C ARG A 103 -3.31 -17.77 4.98
N ASN A 104 -2.37 -16.85 4.74
CA ASN A 104 -2.00 -15.86 5.74
C ASN A 104 -3.15 -14.90 6.06
N TYR A 105 -3.97 -14.53 5.07
CA TYR A 105 -5.15 -13.71 5.27
C TYR A 105 -6.18 -14.42 6.16
N SER A 106 -6.51 -15.67 5.84
CA SER A 106 -7.44 -16.48 6.64
C SER A 106 -6.96 -16.64 8.08
N ARG A 107 -5.66 -16.83 8.29
CA ARG A 107 -5.08 -16.94 9.63
C ARG A 107 -5.17 -15.62 10.40
N ALA A 108 -4.83 -14.49 9.78
CA ALA A 108 -4.97 -13.18 10.42
C ALA A 108 -6.44 -12.88 10.79
N LYS A 109 -7.39 -13.24 9.92
CA LYS A 109 -8.82 -13.15 10.19
C LYS A 109 -9.24 -14.00 11.39
N GLN A 110 -8.79 -15.26 11.45
CA GLN A 110 -9.11 -16.18 12.53
C GLN A 110 -8.54 -15.72 13.89
N GLU A 111 -7.31 -15.21 13.92
CA GLU A 111 -6.70 -14.65 15.14
C GLU A 111 -7.49 -13.43 15.63
N LEU A 112 -7.99 -12.62 14.70
CA LEU A 112 -8.79 -11.44 15.03
C LEU A 112 -10.20 -11.78 15.54
N GLU A 113 -10.82 -12.83 15.00
CA GLU A 113 -12.08 -13.38 15.51
C GLU A 113 -11.90 -13.94 16.94
N GLN A 114 -10.77 -14.58 17.23
CA GLN A 114 -10.43 -15.00 18.59
C GLN A 114 -10.28 -13.82 19.55
N ALA A 115 -9.66 -12.72 19.12
CA ALA A 115 -9.56 -11.49 19.92
C ALA A 115 -10.92 -10.89 20.31
N GLU A 116 -11.94 -10.98 19.46
CA GLU A 116 -13.28 -10.46 19.77
C GLU A 116 -13.93 -11.16 20.97
N SER A 117 -13.56 -12.43 21.19
CA SER A 117 -14.05 -13.27 22.28
C SER A 117 -13.06 -13.45 23.44
N ALA A 118 -11.86 -12.86 23.35
CA ALA A 118 -10.81 -13.01 24.36
C ALA A 118 -11.26 -12.57 25.75
N SER A 119 -10.82 -13.27 26.79
CA SER A 119 -10.80 -12.78 28.17
C SER A 119 -9.55 -11.94 28.43
N GLU A 120 -9.53 -11.19 29.53
CA GLU A 120 -8.35 -10.46 29.98
C GLU A 120 -7.12 -11.39 30.13
N THR A 121 -7.33 -12.60 30.65
CA THR A 121 -6.28 -13.61 30.84
C THR A 121 -5.74 -14.23 29.54
N THR A 122 -6.52 -14.18 28.45
CA THR A 122 -6.12 -14.73 27.13
C THR A 122 -5.64 -13.64 26.17
N TRP A 123 -5.85 -12.37 26.52
CA TRP A 123 -5.56 -11.22 25.69
C TRP A 123 -4.09 -11.13 25.24
N GLU A 124 -3.15 -11.33 26.16
CA GLU A 124 -1.72 -11.24 25.85
C GLU A 124 -1.27 -12.29 24.81
N ASN A 125 -1.77 -13.51 24.93
CA ASN A 125 -1.47 -14.57 23.98
C ASN A 125 -2.06 -14.28 22.60
N ILE A 126 -3.31 -13.80 22.57
CA ILE A 126 -4.01 -13.47 21.32
C ILE A 126 -3.35 -12.27 20.63
N LYS A 127 -2.92 -11.24 21.37
CA LYS A 127 -2.14 -10.11 20.80
C LYS A 127 -0.88 -10.59 20.07
N SER A 128 -0.16 -11.54 20.66
CA SER A 128 1.04 -12.12 20.04
C SER A 128 0.69 -12.86 18.74
N GLY A 129 -0.39 -13.66 18.74
CA GLY A 129 -0.91 -14.35 17.56
C GLY A 129 -1.31 -13.40 16.42
N ILE A 130 -2.01 -12.32 16.76
CA ILE A 130 -2.41 -11.27 15.80
C ILE A 130 -1.18 -10.55 15.23
N LYS A 131 -0.22 -10.17 16.09
CA LYS A 131 1.02 -9.51 15.64
C LYS A 131 1.77 -10.38 14.63
N LYS A 132 1.91 -11.67 14.94
CA LYS A 132 2.60 -12.63 14.08
C LYS A 132 1.87 -12.81 12.75
N SER A 133 0.58 -13.15 12.79
CA SER A 133 -0.23 -13.39 11.60
C SER A 133 -0.35 -12.16 10.69
N HIS A 134 -0.44 -10.96 11.26
CA HIS A 134 -0.42 -9.71 10.51
C HIS A 134 0.94 -9.47 9.83
N SER A 135 2.07 -9.72 10.51
CA SER A 135 3.41 -9.61 9.90
C SER A 135 3.56 -10.55 8.71
N GLU A 136 3.19 -11.82 8.88
CA GLU A 136 3.30 -12.83 7.81
C GLU A 136 2.35 -12.53 6.65
N LEU A 137 1.17 -11.95 6.91
CA LEU A 137 0.27 -11.44 5.86
C LEU A 137 0.91 -10.29 5.09
N LYS A 138 1.47 -9.30 5.80
CA LYS A 138 2.13 -8.15 5.18
C LYS A 138 3.33 -8.58 4.32
N GLU A 139 4.14 -9.49 4.81
CA GLU A 139 5.30 -10.04 4.10
C GLU A 139 4.86 -10.80 2.83
N SER A 140 3.85 -11.67 2.93
CA SER A 140 3.39 -12.42 1.74
C SER A 140 2.78 -11.50 0.67
N PHE A 141 2.07 -10.44 1.08
CA PHE A 141 1.57 -9.42 0.17
C PHE A 141 2.68 -8.64 -0.53
N GLU A 142 3.71 -8.23 0.19
CA GLU A 142 4.84 -7.50 -0.40
C GLU A 142 5.60 -8.40 -1.39
N HIS A 143 5.83 -9.67 -1.06
CA HIS A 143 6.43 -10.62 -1.99
C HIS A 143 5.57 -10.84 -3.25
N MET A 144 4.25 -10.94 -3.11
CA MET A 144 3.34 -11.03 -4.25
C MET A 144 3.44 -9.77 -5.12
N ARG A 145 3.41 -8.59 -4.52
CA ARG A 145 3.49 -7.31 -5.24
C ARG A 145 4.80 -7.17 -6.01
N GLN A 146 5.92 -7.51 -5.38
CA GLN A 146 7.24 -7.51 -6.02
C GLN A 146 7.26 -8.47 -7.22
N TRP A 147 6.81 -9.71 -7.01
CA TRP A 147 6.75 -10.70 -8.09
C TRP A 147 5.85 -10.26 -9.26
N LEU A 148 4.71 -9.63 -8.99
CA LEU A 148 3.83 -9.09 -10.05
C LEU A 148 4.53 -7.98 -10.84
N SER A 149 5.25 -7.08 -10.16
CA SER A 149 6.04 -6.03 -10.81
C SER A 149 7.04 -6.64 -11.78
N ASP A 150 7.79 -7.66 -11.34
CA ASP A 150 8.83 -8.31 -12.15
C ASP A 150 8.27 -9.11 -13.35
N LYS A 151 7.02 -9.59 -13.26
CA LYS A 151 6.42 -10.51 -14.25
C LYS A 151 5.41 -9.87 -15.20
N ILE A 152 4.66 -8.86 -14.73
CA ILE A 152 3.57 -8.23 -15.49
C ILE A 152 3.97 -6.84 -15.99
N GLU A 153 4.91 -6.16 -15.31
CA GLU A 153 5.49 -4.88 -15.73
C GLU A 153 7.03 -4.94 -15.91
N PRO A 154 7.60 -5.91 -16.67
CA PRO A 154 9.03 -5.91 -16.96
C PRO A 154 9.46 -4.80 -17.93
#